data_AF-A0A0F0DXE6-F1
#
_entry.id   AF-A0A0F0DXE6-F1
#
_cell.length_a   1.000
_cell.length_b   1.000
_cell.length_c   1.000
_cell.angle_alpha   90.00
_cell.angle_beta   90.00
_cell.angle_gamma   90.00
#
_symmetry.space_group_name_H-M   'P 1'
#
loop_
_entity.id
_entity.type
_entity.pdbx_description
1 polymer ?
#
loop_
_entity_poly.entity_id
_entity_poly.type
_entity_poly.pdbx_seq_one_letter_code
_entity_poly.pdbx_strand_id
1 'polypeptide(L)'
;MQASMDTVRNFEIRLLELNPRGDSFVLEVDKLVESVPPSYQASLIPAIFRFFEKYPLEDCGAPGTLVHLTEHFYPSYKGILLESLARAPSLNALLMVNRVLNSNLSEQEREEYFSALRGVAERVDIHQSLANQASRFISYQSQRVTDN
;
A
#
# COMPACT_ATOMS: atom_id res chain seq x y z
N MET A 1 5.26 4.44 27.26
CA MET A 1 5.01 5.29 26.07
C MET A 1 6.30 5.57 25.28
N GLN A 2 7.38 6.02 25.92
CA GLN A 2 8.68 6.31 25.26
C GLN A 2 9.22 5.14 24.41
N ALA A 3 9.32 3.93 24.99
CA ALA A 3 9.85 2.75 24.29
C ALA A 3 9.04 2.32 23.04
N SER A 4 7.73 2.61 23.02
CA SER A 4 6.85 2.35 21.87
C SER A 4 7.20 3.27 20.69
N MET A 5 7.35 4.57 20.97
CA MET A 5 7.70 5.57 19.96
C MET A 5 9.11 5.32 19.39
N ASP A 6 10.05 4.91 20.23
CA ASP A 6 11.42 4.60 19.79
C ASP A 6 11.44 3.36 18.87
N THR A 7 10.63 2.34 19.15
CA THR A 7 10.54 1.13 18.32
C THR A 7 10.00 1.44 16.93
N VAL A 8 8.87 2.15 16.85
CA VAL A 8 8.23 2.50 15.57
C VAL A 8 9.13 3.44 14.76
N ARG A 9 9.77 4.41 15.42
CA ARG A 9 10.70 5.34 14.77
C ARG A 9 11.94 4.62 14.22
N ASN A 10 12.51 3.69 14.98
CA ASN A 10 13.66 2.90 14.53
C ASN A 10 13.30 2.00 13.34
N PHE A 11 12.11 1.40 13.34
CA PHE A 11 11.60 0.66 12.19
C PHE A 11 11.54 1.55 10.95
N GLU A 12 10.93 2.73 11.07
CA GLU A 12 10.81 3.67 9.95
C GLU A 12 12.15 4.09 9.37
N ILE A 13 13.11 4.48 10.22
CA ILE A 13 14.44 4.90 9.79
C ILE A 13 15.10 3.77 8.99
N ARG A 14 15.11 2.55 9.55
CA ARG A 14 15.73 1.39 8.89
C ARG A 14 15.02 1.02 7.61
N LEU A 15 13.69 1.07 7.57
CA LEU A 15 12.92 0.77 6.36
C LEU A 15 13.27 1.76 5.24
N LEU A 16 13.36 3.05 5.55
CA LEU A 16 13.67 4.09 4.55
C LEU A 16 15.11 4.02 4.02
N GLU A 17 16.02 3.37 4.73
CA GLU A 17 17.40 3.09 4.29
C GLU A 17 17.50 1.89 3.36
N LEU A 18 16.50 1.00 3.33
CA LEU A 18 16.52 -0.15 2.44
C LEU A 18 16.39 0.28 0.97
N ASN A 19 17.08 -0.48 0.11
CA ASN A 19 16.96 -0.35 -1.34
C ASN A 19 15.97 -1.40 -1.86
N PRO A 20 14.78 -1.02 -2.36
CA PRO A 20 13.79 -1.98 -2.87
C PRO A 20 14.26 -2.75 -4.10
N ARG A 21 15.34 -2.32 -4.77
CA ARG A 21 15.95 -3.01 -5.91
C ARG A 21 17.09 -3.95 -5.51
N GLY A 22 17.42 -4.02 -4.23
CA GLY A 22 18.50 -4.87 -3.73
C GLY A 22 18.08 -6.33 -3.64
N ASP A 23 18.98 -7.24 -4.02
CA ASP A 23 18.72 -8.69 -4.01
C ASP A 23 18.32 -9.24 -2.63
N SER A 24 18.78 -8.59 -1.55
CA SER A 24 18.48 -8.96 -0.16
C SER A 24 17.26 -8.25 0.42
N PHE A 25 16.58 -7.39 -0.34
CA PHE A 25 15.52 -6.52 0.17
C PHE A 25 14.43 -7.27 0.93
N VAL A 26 13.89 -8.34 0.35
CA VAL A 26 12.82 -9.14 0.97
C VAL A 26 13.28 -9.71 2.32
N LEU A 27 14.48 -10.31 2.36
CA LEU A 27 15.04 -10.87 3.59
C LEU A 27 15.29 -9.80 4.66
N GLU A 28 15.72 -8.60 4.27
CA GLU A 28 15.95 -7.49 5.19
C GLU A 28 14.65 -6.93 5.77
N VAL A 29 13.61 -6.83 4.95
CA VAL A 29 12.26 -6.46 5.37
C VAL A 29 11.69 -7.48 6.35
N ASP A 30 11.82 -8.78 6.07
CA ASP A 30 11.32 -9.85 6.93
C ASP A 30 11.92 -9.74 8.33
N LYS A 31 13.25 -9.67 8.40
CA LYS A 31 14.00 -9.48 9.66
C LYS A 31 13.60 -8.20 10.38
N LEU A 32 13.36 -7.12 9.63
CA LEU A 32 12.98 -5.84 10.21
C LEU A 32 11.59 -5.91 10.85
N VAL A 33 10.61 -6.52 10.19
CA VAL A 33 9.26 -6.72 10.73
C VAL A 33 9.26 -7.69 11.92
N GLU A 34 9.99 -8.80 11.82
CA GLU A 34 10.15 -9.78 12.91
C GLU A 34 10.80 -9.15 14.17
N SER A 35 11.64 -8.14 13.99
CA SER A 35 12.27 -7.43 15.11
C SER A 35 11.30 -6.52 15.89
N VAL A 36 10.11 -6.25 15.35
CA VAL A 36 9.09 -5.42 16.01
C VAL A 36 8.05 -6.29 16.71
N PRO A 37 7.83 -6.11 18.03
CA PRO A 37 6.80 -6.84 18.76
C PRO A 37 5.41 -6.70 18.11
N PRO A 38 4.58 -7.76 18.08
CA PRO A 38 3.26 -7.73 17.46
C PRO A 38 2.34 -6.59 17.95
N SER A 39 2.48 -6.20 19.22
CA SER A 39 1.70 -5.10 19.82
C SER A 39 1.96 -3.72 19.18
N TYR A 40 3.06 -3.56 18.43
CA TYR A 40 3.43 -2.32 17.75
C TYR A 40 3.26 -2.37 16.23
N GLN A 41 2.96 -3.54 15.65
CA GLN A 41 2.93 -3.73 14.20
C GLN A 41 1.88 -2.87 13.48
N ALA A 42 0.71 -2.66 14.08
CA ALA A 42 -0.30 -1.75 13.54
C ALA A 42 0.23 -0.30 13.38
N SER A 43 1.14 0.12 14.26
CA SER A 43 1.73 1.46 14.23
C SER A 43 2.78 1.64 13.13
N LEU A 44 3.18 0.55 12.46
CA LEU A 44 4.16 0.59 11.36
C LEU A 44 3.52 1.00 10.03
N ILE A 45 2.20 0.80 9.88
CA ILE A 45 1.46 1.01 8.63
C ILE A 45 1.74 2.39 8.00
N PRO A 46 1.73 3.53 8.72
CA PRO A 46 2.06 4.81 8.13
C PRO A 46 3.48 4.88 7.55
N ALA A 47 4.46 4.24 8.20
CA ALA A 47 5.85 4.21 7.71
C ALA A 47 5.98 3.35 6.44
N ILE A 48 5.22 2.26 6.36
CA ILE A 48 5.16 1.40 5.16
C ILE A 48 4.61 2.18 3.97
N PHE A 49 3.52 2.92 4.14
CA PHE A 49 2.99 3.77 3.07
C PHE A 49 3.96 4.87 2.66
N ARG A 50 4.67 5.51 3.61
CA ARG A 50 5.75 6.47 3.27
C ARG A 50 6.87 5.83 2.45
N PHE A 51 7.20 4.57 2.72
CA PHE A 51 8.19 3.83 1.91
C PHE A 51 7.67 3.58 0.48
N PHE A 52 6.41 3.17 0.32
CA PHE A 52 5.80 3.03 -1.01
C PHE A 52 5.72 4.36 -1.77
N GLU A 53 5.40 5.45 -1.09
CA GLU A 53 5.38 6.80 -1.66
C GLU A 53 6.77 7.25 -2.12
N LYS A 54 7.84 6.87 -1.40
CA LYS A 54 9.24 7.16 -1.76
C LYS A 54 9.68 6.38 -3.00
N TYR A 55 9.16 5.17 -3.20
CA TYR A 55 9.52 4.28 -4.32
C TYR A 55 8.27 3.89 -5.13
N PRO A 56 7.61 4.86 -5.77
CA PRO A 56 6.24 4.67 -6.25
C PRO A 56 6.12 3.68 -7.41
N LEU A 57 7.21 3.40 -8.13
CA LEU A 57 7.25 2.48 -9.27
C LEU A 57 7.81 1.10 -8.91
N GLU A 58 8.39 0.96 -7.73
CA GLU A 58 9.04 -0.28 -7.34
C GLU A 58 8.00 -1.25 -6.76
N ASP A 59 8.25 -2.53 -7.00
CA ASP A 59 7.41 -3.61 -6.50
C ASP A 59 7.50 -3.75 -4.97
N CYS A 60 8.59 -3.29 -4.35
CA CYS A 60 8.82 -3.37 -2.90
C CYS A 60 8.56 -4.79 -2.35
N GLY A 61 8.93 -5.81 -3.15
CA GLY A 61 8.78 -7.22 -2.83
C GLY A 61 7.34 -7.72 -2.87
N ALA A 62 6.42 -7.08 -3.59
CA ALA A 62 5.01 -7.44 -3.57
C ALA A 62 4.65 -8.66 -4.47
N PRO A 63 3.70 -9.51 -4.04
CA PRO A 63 3.17 -9.58 -2.68
C PRO A 63 4.25 -10.10 -1.72
N GLY A 64 4.44 -9.39 -0.62
CA GLY A 64 5.46 -9.70 0.37
C GLY A 64 5.13 -9.12 1.73
N THR A 65 6.09 -9.19 2.65
CA THR A 65 5.86 -8.98 4.08
C THR A 65 5.24 -7.63 4.43
N LEU A 66 5.62 -6.54 3.75
CA LEU A 66 5.00 -5.23 3.97
C LEU A 66 3.50 -5.23 3.63
N VAL A 67 3.14 -5.79 2.48
CA VAL A 67 1.73 -5.88 2.04
C VAL A 67 0.96 -6.81 2.98
N HIS A 68 1.46 -8.01 3.26
CA HIS A 68 0.79 -8.94 4.17
C HIS A 68 0.59 -8.39 5.58
N LEU A 69 1.59 -7.67 6.10
CA LEU A 69 1.48 -7.01 7.39
C LEU A 69 0.37 -5.95 7.38
N THR A 70 0.33 -5.09 6.35
CA THR A 70 -0.72 -4.07 6.24
C THR A 70 -2.11 -4.70 6.10
N GLU A 71 -2.25 -5.74 5.27
CA GLU A 71 -3.51 -6.46 5.04
C GLU A 71 -4.08 -7.09 6.31
N HIS A 72 -3.23 -7.56 7.22
CA HIS A 72 -3.64 -8.13 8.50
C HIS A 72 -4.50 -7.17 9.33
N PHE A 73 -4.31 -5.85 9.16
CA PHE A 73 -5.04 -4.82 9.89
C PHE A 73 -6.22 -4.24 9.10
N TYR A 74 -6.71 -4.91 8.06
CA TYR A 74 -7.97 -4.50 7.42
C TYR A 74 -9.15 -4.59 8.43
N PRO A 75 -10.06 -3.60 8.50
CA PRO A 75 -10.20 -2.40 7.66
C PRO A 75 -9.46 -1.15 8.16
N SER A 76 -8.74 -1.22 9.29
CA SER A 76 -8.13 -0.06 9.97
C SER A 76 -7.16 0.75 9.12
N TYR A 77 -6.48 0.12 8.14
CA TYR A 77 -5.55 0.84 7.25
C TYR A 77 -6.23 1.53 6.06
N LYS A 78 -7.53 1.30 5.82
CA LYS A 78 -8.25 1.81 4.64
C LYS A 78 -8.07 3.32 4.46
N GLY A 79 -8.23 4.10 5.53
CA GLY A 79 -8.05 5.56 5.47
C GLY A 79 -6.65 5.94 5.00
N ILE A 80 -5.62 5.30 5.57
CA ILE A 80 -4.22 5.55 5.21
C ILE A 80 -3.94 5.18 3.75
N LEU A 81 -4.52 4.07 3.25
CA LEU A 81 -4.39 3.68 1.84
C LEU A 81 -4.97 4.73 0.89
N LEU A 82 -6.19 5.19 1.16
CA LEU A 82 -6.86 6.18 0.32
C LEU A 82 -6.15 7.55 0.37
N GLU A 83 -5.71 7.97 1.55
CA GLU A 83 -4.92 9.19 1.72
C GLU A 83 -3.57 9.11 1.00
N SER A 84 -2.89 7.95 1.06
CA SER A 84 -1.62 7.73 0.36
C SER A 84 -1.78 7.84 -1.16
N LEU A 85 -2.82 7.22 -1.73
CA LEU A 85 -3.12 7.34 -3.16
C LEU A 85 -3.43 8.77 -3.60
N ALA A 86 -4.18 9.51 -2.79
CA ALA A 86 -4.49 10.90 -3.06
C ALA A 86 -3.23 11.78 -2.98
N ARG A 87 -2.35 11.55 -2.00
CA ARG A 87 -1.11 12.31 -1.80
C ARG A 87 -0.05 11.96 -2.84
N ALA A 88 0.44 10.72 -2.83
CA ALA A 88 1.55 10.24 -3.66
C ALA A 88 1.31 8.76 -4.05
N PRO A 89 0.62 8.49 -5.18
CA PRO A 89 0.26 7.13 -5.54
C PRO A 89 1.49 6.27 -5.80
N SER A 90 1.36 4.98 -5.47
CA SER A 90 2.40 3.96 -5.68
C SER A 90 1.79 2.70 -6.28
N LEU A 91 2.61 1.92 -6.98
CA LEU A 91 2.21 0.63 -7.55
C LEU A 91 1.65 -0.30 -6.47
N ASN A 92 2.32 -0.36 -5.32
CA ASN A 92 1.91 -1.15 -4.16
C ASN A 92 0.52 -0.74 -3.65
N ALA A 93 0.27 0.56 -3.46
CA ALA A 93 -1.05 1.03 -3.04
C ALA A 93 -2.15 0.71 -4.06
N LEU A 94 -1.87 0.83 -5.36
CA LEU A 94 -2.81 0.45 -6.42
C LEU A 94 -3.11 -1.06 -6.42
N LEU A 95 -2.09 -1.90 -6.23
CA LEU A 95 -2.26 -3.35 -6.11
C LEU A 95 -3.10 -3.72 -4.90
N MET A 96 -2.86 -3.07 -3.76
CA MET A 96 -3.66 -3.26 -2.55
C MET A 96 -5.13 -2.89 -2.76
N VAL A 97 -5.43 -1.75 -3.40
CA VAL A 97 -6.81 -1.40 -3.77
C VAL A 97 -7.44 -2.48 -4.65
N ASN A 98 -6.72 -2.95 -5.67
CA ASN A 98 -7.24 -4.00 -6.55
C ASN A 98 -7.52 -5.32 -5.78
N ARG A 99 -6.68 -5.66 -4.80
CA ARG A 99 -6.92 -6.82 -3.91
C ARG A 99 -8.15 -6.63 -3.04
N VAL A 100 -8.35 -5.44 -2.46
CA VAL A 100 -9.55 -5.15 -1.68
C VAL A 100 -10.81 -5.17 -2.55
N LEU A 101 -10.75 -4.65 -3.78
CA LEU A 101 -11.86 -4.72 -4.75
C LEU A 101 -12.25 -6.14 -5.15
N ASN A 102 -11.33 -7.10 -5.04
CA ASN A 102 -11.59 -8.53 -5.25
C ASN A 102 -12.27 -9.21 -4.05
N SER A 103 -12.41 -8.53 -2.92
CA SER A 103 -13.15 -9.02 -1.76
C SER A 103 -14.64 -8.67 -1.82
N ASN A 104 -15.41 -9.22 -0.88
CA ASN A 104 -16.83 -8.91 -0.74
C ASN A 104 -16.99 -7.54 -0.07
N LEU A 105 -17.28 -6.52 -0.88
CA LEU A 105 -17.51 -5.15 -0.45
C LEU A 105 -18.96 -4.76 -0.69
N SER A 106 -19.48 -3.85 0.15
CA SER A 106 -20.70 -3.12 -0.19
C SER A 106 -20.50 -2.24 -1.43
N GLU A 107 -21.59 -1.86 -2.10
CA GLU A 107 -21.53 -0.92 -3.24
C GLU A 107 -20.87 0.41 -2.86
N GLN A 108 -21.18 0.92 -1.66
CA GLN A 108 -20.59 2.14 -1.14
C GLN A 108 -19.06 2.02 -0.97
N GLU A 109 -18.58 0.95 -0.34
CA GLU A 109 -17.14 0.74 -0.16
C GLU A 109 -16.43 0.56 -1.50
N ARG A 110 -17.05 -0.18 -2.42
CA ARG A 110 -16.53 -0.38 -3.77
C ARG A 110 -16.36 0.96 -4.48
N GLU A 111 -17.36 1.84 -4.41
CA GLU A 111 -17.33 3.16 -5.05
C GLU A 111 -16.24 4.07 -4.46
N GLU A 112 -15.96 4.01 -3.17
CA GLU A 112 -14.85 4.75 -2.55
C GLU A 112 -13.49 4.38 -3.17
N TYR A 113 -13.24 3.08 -3.39
CA TYR A 113 -12.02 2.62 -4.05
C TYR A 113 -11.98 2.97 -5.54
N PHE A 114 -13.10 2.87 -6.26
CA PHE A 114 -13.18 3.31 -7.65
C PHE A 114 -12.91 4.81 -7.80
N SER A 115 -13.46 5.62 -6.89
CA SER A 115 -13.21 7.05 -6.84
C SER A 115 -11.72 7.37 -6.65
N ALA A 116 -11.06 6.66 -5.73
CA ALA A 116 -9.61 6.80 -5.54
C ALA A 116 -8.80 6.41 -6.80
N LEU A 117 -9.16 5.30 -7.47
CA LEU A 117 -8.50 4.91 -8.73
C LEU A 117 -8.70 5.95 -9.83
N ARG A 118 -9.91 6.51 -9.98
CA ARG A 118 -10.18 7.58 -10.97
C ARG A 118 -9.35 8.82 -10.67
N GLY A 119 -9.28 9.22 -9.40
CA GLY A 119 -8.43 10.33 -8.95
C GLY A 119 -6.96 10.14 -9.32
N VAL A 120 -6.42 8.90 -9.26
CA VAL A 120 -5.06 8.62 -9.72
C VAL A 120 -4.94 8.61 -11.24
N ALA A 121 -5.92 8.04 -11.95
CA ALA A 121 -5.93 7.95 -13.41
C ALA A 121 -5.94 9.33 -14.11
N GLU A 122 -6.57 10.32 -13.49
CA GLU A 122 -6.72 11.68 -14.02
C GLU A 122 -5.53 12.61 -13.69
N ARG A 123 -4.59 12.16 -12.86
CA ARG A 123 -3.42 12.97 -12.48
C ARG A 123 -2.40 13.08 -13.61
N VAL A 124 -1.93 14.31 -13.83
CA VAL A 124 -0.90 14.66 -14.82
C VAL A 124 0.47 14.90 -14.19
N ASP A 125 0.55 15.00 -12.87
CA ASP A 125 1.74 15.32 -12.08
C ASP A 125 2.49 14.07 -11.57
N ILE A 126 2.02 12.88 -11.93
CA ILE A 126 2.60 11.59 -11.53
C ILE A 126 3.15 10.85 -12.75
N HIS A 127 3.93 9.79 -12.50
CA HIS A 127 4.44 8.95 -13.57
C HIS A 127 3.29 8.24 -14.32
N GLN A 128 3.31 8.30 -15.65
CA GLN A 128 2.20 7.84 -16.50
C GLN A 128 1.88 6.35 -16.30
N SER A 129 2.86 5.51 -15.94
CA SER A 129 2.60 4.09 -15.65
C SER A 129 1.61 3.89 -14.51
N LEU A 130 1.58 4.76 -13.50
CA LEU A 130 0.65 4.68 -12.37
C LEU A 130 -0.76 5.06 -12.77
N ALA A 131 -0.91 6.17 -13.51
CA ALA A 131 -2.19 6.57 -14.07
C ALA A 131 -2.77 5.48 -15.00
N ASN A 132 -1.93 4.92 -15.88
CA ASN A 132 -2.31 3.82 -16.76
C ASN A 132 -2.70 2.56 -15.97
N GLN A 133 -1.99 2.24 -14.89
CA GLN A 133 -2.31 1.08 -14.06
C GLN A 133 -3.64 1.25 -13.33
N ALA A 134 -3.93 2.45 -12.81
CA ALA A 134 -5.22 2.77 -12.22
C ALA A 134 -6.37 2.62 -13.23
N SER A 135 -6.21 3.17 -14.44
CA SER A 135 -7.17 3.01 -15.54
C SER A 135 -7.42 1.54 -15.89
N ARG A 136 -6.36 0.72 -15.95
CA ARG A 136 -6.49 -0.73 -16.20
C ARG A 136 -7.31 -1.43 -15.12
N PHE A 137 -7.08 -1.10 -13.84
CA PHE A 137 -7.87 -1.68 -12.74
C PHE A 137 -9.33 -1.25 -12.79
N ILE A 138 -9.63 0.01 -13.12
CA ILE A 138 -11.01 0.46 -13.33
C ILE A 138 -11.67 -0.38 -14.42
N SER A 139 -11.06 -0.48 -15.61
CA SER A 139 -11.62 -1.24 -16.72
C SER A 139 -11.86 -2.71 -16.38
N TYR A 140 -10.87 -3.36 -15.75
CA TYR A 140 -10.97 -4.76 -15.33
C TYR A 140 -12.11 -4.98 -14.32
N GLN A 141 -12.23 -4.11 -13.33
CA GLN A 141 -13.23 -4.27 -12.28
C GLN A 141 -14.65 -3.94 -12.78
N SER A 142 -14.80 -2.96 -13.68
CA SER A 142 -16.11 -2.65 -14.29
C SER A 142 -16.65 -3.79 -15.14
N GLN A 143 -15.80 -4.50 -15.88
CA GLN A 143 -16.20 -5.68 -16.68
C GLN A 143 -16.67 -6.84 -15.79
N ARG A 144 -16.09 -7.00 -14.60
CA ARG A 144 -16.51 -8.05 -13.65
C ARG A 144 -17.86 -7.77 -13.01
N VAL A 145 -18.22 -6.50 -12.84
CA VAL A 145 -19.53 -6.12 -12.28
C VAL A 145 -20.64 -6.41 -13.29
N THR A 146 -20.38 -6.33 -14.60
CA THR A 146 -21.38 -6.60 -15.65
C THR A 146 -21.64 -8.09 -15.89
N ASP A 147 -20.77 -8.98 -15.41
CA ASP A 147 -20.86 -10.44 -15.63
C ASP A 147 -21.52 -11.19 -14.44
N ASN A 148 -21.92 -10.48 -13.38
CA ASN A 148 -22.64 -11.01 -12.22
C ASN A 148 -24.09 -10.55 -12.20
#